data_AF-A0A5C5RGH0-F1
#
_entry.id   AF-A0A5C5RGH0-F1
#
_cell.length_a   1.000
_cell.length_b   1.000
_cell.length_c   1.000
_cell.angle_alpha   90.00
_cell.angle_beta   90.00
_cell.angle_gamma   90.00
#
_symmetry.space_group_name_H-M   'P 1'
#
loop_
_entity.id
_entity.type
_entity.pdbx_description
1 polymer ?
#
loop_
_entity_poly.entity_id
_entity_poly.type
_entity_poly.pdbx_seq_one_letter_code
_entity_poly.pdbx_strand_id
1 'polypeptide(L)'
;MQDRPPDRPVPNGPRLPTDRRTLACVALGGALAAVAATRLSSATAWRALEFDVRVGGLFVLSLLTGALFAVRDVVGARWFGFLAFGVLAGFGSVGVYGLVSLLGMPPSAGVRFLFAAPAVAAAGMAAGWAIVRQIR
;
A
#
# COMPACT_ATOMS: atom_id res chain seq x y z
N MET A 1 -24.57 33.18 24.16
CA MET A 1 -24.69 32.41 22.90
C MET A 1 -23.32 31.82 22.64
N GLN A 2 -23.15 30.49 22.79
CA GLN A 2 -21.90 29.81 22.50
C GLN A 2 -21.95 29.33 21.05
N ASP A 3 -21.10 29.91 20.20
CA ASP A 3 -20.85 29.45 18.84
C ASP A 3 -20.22 28.05 18.89
N ARG A 4 -20.97 27.03 18.47
CA ARG A 4 -20.42 25.71 18.17
C ARG A 4 -19.57 25.82 16.90
N PRO A 5 -18.32 25.32 16.90
CA PRO A 5 -17.51 25.26 15.69
C PRO A 5 -18.19 24.32 14.66
N PRO A 6 -18.03 24.59 13.36
CA PRO A 6 -18.71 23.83 12.31
C PRO A 6 -18.28 22.37 12.36
N ASP A 7 -19.27 21.48 12.32
CA ASP A 7 -19.11 20.03 12.13
C ASP A 7 -18.21 19.80 10.92
N ARG A 8 -16.95 19.44 11.17
CA ARG A 8 -16.06 18.97 10.11
C ARG A 8 -16.71 17.75 9.47
N PRO A 9 -16.75 17.64 8.14
CA PRO A 9 -17.26 16.43 7.48
C PRO A 9 -16.34 15.28 7.88
N VAL A 10 -16.79 14.46 8.82
CA VAL A 10 -16.14 13.18 9.12
C VAL A 10 -16.21 12.38 7.82
N PRO A 11 -15.10 11.84 7.30
CA PRO A 11 -15.16 10.97 6.14
C PRO A 11 -16.06 9.78 6.50
N ASN A 12 -17.28 9.75 5.94
CA ASN A 12 -18.34 8.79 6.23
C ASN A 12 -18.02 7.42 5.61
N GLY A 13 -16.88 6.85 5.97
CA GLY A 13 -16.61 5.43 5.80
C GLY A 13 -16.63 4.76 7.17
N PRO A 14 -17.08 3.50 7.28
CA PRO A 14 -16.95 2.76 8.53
C PRO A 14 -15.48 2.81 8.95
N ARG A 15 -15.17 3.16 10.20
CA ARG A 15 -13.78 3.10 10.70
C ARG A 15 -13.39 1.62 10.86
N LEU A 16 -12.10 1.30 10.68
CA LEU A 16 -11.67 -0.03 11.08
C LEU A 16 -11.84 -0.18 12.60
N PRO A 17 -12.35 -1.33 13.08
CA PRO A 17 -12.33 -1.65 14.50
C PRO A 17 -10.89 -1.57 15.02
N THR A 18 -10.70 -0.85 16.14
CA THR A 18 -9.40 -0.73 16.83
C THR A 18 -9.28 -1.75 17.97
N ASP A 19 -10.05 -2.84 17.92
CA ASP A 19 -9.98 -3.88 18.93
C ASP A 19 -8.65 -4.64 18.86
N ARG A 20 -8.25 -5.23 19.98
CA ARG A 20 -6.97 -5.94 20.12
C ARG A 20 -6.76 -7.01 19.05
N ARG A 21 -7.83 -7.66 18.58
CA ARG A 21 -7.71 -8.74 17.59
C ARG A 21 -7.45 -8.15 16.20
N THR A 22 -8.09 -7.05 15.84
CA THR A 22 -7.80 -6.34 14.58
C THR A 22 -6.38 -5.80 14.56
N LEU A 23 -5.92 -5.20 15.67
CA LEU A 23 -4.53 -4.74 15.80
C LEU A 23 -3.52 -5.89 15.70
N ALA A 24 -3.78 -7.02 16.35
CA ALA A 24 -2.94 -8.21 16.24
C ALA A 24 -2.89 -8.75 14.80
N CYS A 25 -4.02 -8.77 14.08
CA CYS A 25 -4.04 -9.13 12.67
C CYS A 25 -3.19 -8.17 11.82
N VAL A 26 -3.33 -6.86 11.99
CA VAL A 26 -2.50 -5.87 11.27
C VAL A 26 -1.01 -6.09 11.58
N ALA A 27 -0.65 -6.27 12.85
CA ALA A 27 0.73 -6.51 13.27
C ALA A 27 1.32 -7.80 12.66
N LEU A 28 0.54 -8.89 12.62
CA LEU A 28 0.94 -10.14 11.98
C LEU A 28 1.15 -9.95 10.47
N GLY A 29 0.24 -9.25 9.79
CA GLY A 29 0.40 -8.93 8.37
C GLY A 29 1.66 -8.10 8.10
N GLY A 30 1.93 -7.11 8.95
CA GLY A 30 3.13 -6.28 8.88
C GLY A 30 4.42 -7.08 9.11
N ALA A 31 4.44 -7.98 10.10
CA ALA A 31 5.58 -8.85 10.36
C ALA A 31 5.86 -9.80 9.19
N LEU A 32 4.82 -10.41 8.61
CA LEU A 32 4.94 -11.27 7.43
C LEU A 32 5.48 -10.48 6.23
N ALA A 33 4.93 -9.30 5.97
CA ALA A 33 5.42 -8.44 4.89
C ALA A 33 6.87 -8.01 5.11
N ALA A 34 7.27 -7.66 6.33
CA ALA A 34 8.65 -7.29 6.65
C ALA A 34 9.64 -8.45 6.40
N VAL A 35 9.30 -9.66 6.81
CA VAL A 35 10.13 -10.86 6.56
C VAL A 35 10.21 -11.14 5.06
N ALA A 36 9.07 -11.12 4.35
CA ALA A 36 9.02 -11.36 2.92
C ALA A 36 9.80 -10.29 2.13
N ALA A 37 9.63 -9.02 2.48
CA ALA A 37 10.37 -7.90 1.91
C ALA A 37 11.88 -8.02 2.13
N THR A 38 12.30 -8.48 3.31
CA THR A 38 13.72 -8.72 3.63
C THR A 38 14.29 -9.85 2.80
N ARG A 39 13.55 -10.95 2.64
CA ARG A 39 13.96 -12.06 1.78
C ARG A 39 14.06 -11.61 0.33
N LEU A 40 13.07 -10.86 -0.16
CA LEU A 40 13.04 -10.34 -1.52
C LEU A 40 14.19 -9.36 -1.79
N SER A 41 14.47 -8.44 -0.87
CA SER A 41 15.57 -7.47 -1.03
C SER A 41 16.96 -8.11 -1.00
N SER A 42 17.09 -9.26 -0.33
CA SER A 42 18.31 -10.07 -0.33
C SER A 42 18.48 -10.94 -1.58
N ALA A 43 17.42 -11.16 -2.35
CA ALA A 43 17.47 -11.99 -3.54
C ALA A 43 18.24 -11.31 -4.68
N THR A 44 19.15 -12.06 -5.32
CA THR A 44 19.94 -11.58 -6.45
C THR A 44 19.07 -11.15 -7.62
N ALA A 45 18.01 -11.90 -7.90
CA ALA A 45 17.02 -11.58 -8.93
C ALA A 45 16.39 -10.19 -8.70
N TRP A 46 16.03 -9.84 -7.47
CA TRP A 46 15.45 -8.55 -7.13
C TRP A 46 16.45 -7.40 -7.32
N ARG A 47 17.71 -7.61 -6.92
CA ARG A 47 18.77 -6.61 -7.10
C ARG A 47 19.09 -6.36 -8.57
N ALA A 48 18.98 -7.39 -9.41
CA ALA A 48 19.17 -7.31 -10.85
C ALA A 48 17.99 -6.69 -11.60
N LEU A 49 16.83 -6.49 -10.95
CA LEU A 49 15.69 -5.85 -11.60
C LEU A 49 15.98 -4.39 -11.92
N GLU A 50 15.71 -4.05 -13.18
CA GLU A 50 15.72 -2.68 -13.68
C GLU A 50 14.69 -1.81 -12.95
N PHE A 51 14.95 -0.50 -13.00
CA PHE A 51 14.10 0.51 -12.39
C PHE A 51 12.63 0.41 -12.82
N ASP A 52 12.39 0.21 -14.12
CA ASP A 52 11.03 0.17 -14.68
C ASP A 52 10.23 -1.04 -14.17
N VAL A 53 10.89 -2.17 -13.91
CA VAL A 53 10.23 -3.36 -13.35
C VAL A 53 9.81 -3.12 -11.89
N ARG A 54 10.60 -2.35 -11.13
CA ARG A 54 10.25 -1.97 -9.75
C ARG A 54 9.05 -1.03 -9.72
N VAL A 55 8.96 -0.11 -10.69
CA VAL A 55 7.78 0.74 -10.88
C VAL A 55 6.56 -0.10 -11.25
N GLY A 56 6.71 -1.11 -12.10
CA GLY A 56 5.65 -2.08 -12.39
C GLY A 56 5.18 -2.84 -11.14
N GLY A 57 6.10 -3.26 -10.28
CA GLY A 57 5.77 -3.88 -8.98
C GLY A 57 4.95 -2.97 -8.08
N LEU A 58 5.32 -1.68 -8.01
CA LEU A 58 4.55 -0.67 -7.27
C LEU A 58 3.14 -0.48 -7.87
N PHE A 59 3.01 -0.47 -9.19
CA PHE A 59 1.71 -0.38 -9.87
C PHE A 59 0.81 -1.55 -9.47
N VAL A 60 1.34 -2.78 -9.52
CA VAL A 60 0.58 -4.00 -9.15
C VAL A 60 0.14 -3.95 -7.69
N LEU A 61 1.03 -3.59 -6.76
CA LEU A 61 0.66 -3.45 -5.35
C LEU A 61 -0.42 -2.38 -5.13
N SER A 62 -0.32 -1.27 -5.86
CA SER A 62 -1.29 -0.17 -5.78
C SER A 62 -2.64 -0.56 -6.38
N LEU A 63 -2.64 -1.34 -7.48
CA LEU A 63 -3.82 -1.93 -8.08
C LEU A 63 -4.54 -2.88 -7.11
N LEU A 64 -3.79 -3.78 -6.48
CA LEU A 64 -4.35 -4.68 -5.46
C LEU A 64 -4.92 -3.89 -4.29
N THR A 65 -4.26 -2.81 -3.89
CA THR A 65 -4.77 -1.90 -2.84
C THR A 65 -6.10 -1.29 -3.27
N GLY A 66 -6.17 -0.68 -4.45
CA GLY A 66 -7.42 -0.09 -4.96
C GLY A 66 -8.58 -1.09 -5.05
N ALA A 67 -8.29 -2.30 -5.57
CA ALA A 67 -9.27 -3.38 -5.63
C ALA A 67 -9.76 -3.78 -4.23
N LEU A 68 -8.84 -3.93 -3.28
CA LEU A 68 -9.15 -4.31 -1.90
C LEU A 68 -10.04 -3.28 -1.19
N PHE A 69 -9.79 -1.97 -1.43
CA PHE A 69 -10.64 -0.90 -0.92
C PHE A 69 -12.05 -0.95 -1.52
N ALA A 70 -12.19 -1.32 -2.81
CA ALA A 70 -13.49 -1.47 -3.45
C ALA A 70 -14.29 -2.68 -2.93
N VAL A 71 -13.62 -3.77 -2.52
CA VAL A 71 -14.29 -4.97 -1.95
C VAL A 71 -14.34 -4.99 -0.43
N ARG A 72 -13.96 -3.89 0.23
CA ARG A 72 -13.83 -3.80 1.70
C ARG A 72 -15.04 -4.38 2.46
N ASP A 73 -16.24 -4.05 2.02
CA ASP A 73 -17.48 -4.46 2.69
C ASP A 73 -17.71 -5.98 2.65
N VAL A 74 -17.16 -6.67 1.65
CA VAL A 74 -17.27 -8.14 1.51
C VAL A 74 -16.14 -8.86 2.24
N VAL A 75 -14.94 -8.29 2.25
CA VAL A 75 -13.77 -8.88 2.93
C VAL A 75 -13.91 -8.83 4.45
N GLY A 76 -14.63 -7.84 4.96
CA GLY A 76 -14.79 -7.61 6.39
C GLY A 76 -13.58 -6.92 7.01
N ALA A 77 -13.81 -6.20 8.11
CA ALA A 77 -12.85 -5.23 8.62
C ALA A 77 -11.52 -5.83 9.12
N ARG A 78 -11.54 -7.07 9.63
CA ARG A 78 -10.34 -7.74 10.17
C ARG A 78 -9.39 -8.20 9.07
N TRP A 79 -9.92 -8.85 8.04
CA TRP A 79 -9.14 -9.25 6.87
C TRP A 79 -8.71 -8.04 6.03
N PHE A 80 -9.56 -7.02 5.92
CA PHE A 80 -9.17 -5.75 5.32
C PHE A 80 -8.00 -5.11 6.07
N GLY A 81 -8.06 -5.08 7.41
CA GLY A 81 -6.97 -4.65 8.27
C GLY A 81 -5.66 -5.39 8.00
N PHE A 82 -5.72 -6.72 8.05
CA PHE A 82 -4.57 -7.60 7.76
C PHE A 82 -3.98 -7.34 6.36
N LEU A 83 -4.81 -7.32 5.33
CA LEU A 83 -4.37 -7.24 3.94
C LEU A 83 -3.92 -5.82 3.55
N ALA A 84 -4.69 -4.78 3.87
CA ALA A 84 -4.38 -3.41 3.47
C ALA A 84 -3.28 -2.79 4.32
N PHE A 85 -3.44 -2.83 5.65
CA PHE A 85 -2.55 -2.12 6.58
C PHE A 85 -1.42 -2.99 7.11
N GLY A 86 -1.59 -4.32 7.14
CA GLY A 86 -0.51 -5.24 7.48
C GLY A 86 0.35 -5.55 6.26
N VAL A 87 -0.23 -6.28 5.29
CA VAL A 87 0.52 -6.85 4.18
C VAL A 87 0.88 -5.81 3.13
N LEU A 88 -0.11 -5.18 2.48
CA LEU A 88 0.12 -4.25 1.37
C LEU A 88 0.87 -3.00 1.81
N ALA A 89 0.55 -2.41 2.96
CA ALA A 89 1.32 -1.29 3.51
C ALA A 89 2.74 -1.70 3.92
N GLY A 90 2.95 -2.94 4.38
CA GLY A 90 4.28 -3.48 4.65
C GLY A 90 5.15 -3.58 3.39
N PHE A 91 4.57 -4.03 2.26
CA PHE A 91 5.24 -4.05 0.96
C PHE A 91 5.36 -2.67 0.30
N GLY A 92 4.35 -1.82 0.49
CA GLY A 92 4.28 -0.47 -0.06
C GLY A 92 5.04 0.58 0.74
N SER A 93 5.53 0.24 1.93
CA SER A 93 6.39 1.11 2.72
C SER A 93 7.59 1.51 1.87
N VAL A 94 7.65 2.82 1.58
CA VAL A 94 8.73 3.51 0.88
C VAL A 94 10.09 3.18 1.48
N GLY A 95 10.16 2.67 2.71
CA GLY A 95 11.39 2.13 3.30
C GLY A 95 12.00 0.97 2.52
N VAL A 96 11.23 0.01 2.02
CA VAL A 96 11.78 -1.15 1.30
C VAL A 96 12.13 -0.78 -0.14
N TYR A 97 11.23 -0.11 -0.86
CA TYR A 97 11.51 0.32 -2.24
C TYR A 97 12.55 1.44 -2.30
N GLY A 98 12.52 2.38 -1.35
CA GLY A 98 13.43 3.52 -1.27
C GLY A 98 14.84 3.11 -0.83
N LEU A 99 15.02 2.39 0.28
CA LEU A 99 16.37 1.98 0.70
C LEU A 99 16.98 0.97 -0.28
N VAL A 100 16.21 -0.02 -0.75
CA VAL A 100 16.75 -1.08 -1.63
C VAL A 100 16.98 -0.59 -3.07
N SER A 101 16.24 0.44 -3.52
CA SER A 101 16.50 1.05 -4.84
C SER A 101 17.57 2.12 -4.81
N LEU A 102 17.77 2.83 -3.70
CA LEU A 102 18.79 3.88 -3.62
C LEU A 102 20.19 3.34 -3.30
N LEU A 103 20.33 2.17 -2.68
CA LEU A 103 21.63 1.60 -2.30
C LEU A 103 22.51 1.09 -3.47
N GLY A 104 22.07 1.26 -4.72
CA GLY A 104 22.87 0.87 -5.89
C GLY A 104 22.48 1.55 -7.20
N MET A 105 21.68 2.61 -7.18
CA MET A 105 21.24 3.31 -8.39
C MET A 105 21.82 4.72 -8.46
N PRO A 106 22.05 5.26 -9.68
CA PRO A 106 22.46 6.65 -9.84
C PRO A 106 21.43 7.62 -9.24
N PRO A 107 21.86 8.77 -8.69
CA PRO A 107 20.96 9.74 -8.04
C PRO A 107 19.76 10.16 -8.89
N SER A 108 19.93 10.22 -10.22
CA SER A 108 18.88 10.53 -11.19
C SER A 108 17.72 9.52 -11.17
N ALA A 109 17.98 8.24 -10.90
CA ALA A 109 16.93 7.23 -10.75
C ALA A 109 16.13 7.43 -9.46
N GLY A 110 16.79 7.86 -8.38
CA GLY A 110 16.12 8.23 -7.12
C GLY A 110 15.15 9.40 -7.30
N VAL A 111 15.56 10.44 -8.02
CA VAL A 111 14.69 11.59 -8.33
C VAL A 111 13.52 11.16 -9.21
N ARG A 112 13.76 10.38 -10.27
CA ARG A 112 12.68 9.83 -11.13
C ARG A 112 11.68 9.00 -10.32
N PHE A 113 12.14 8.21 -9.35
CA PHE A 113 11.27 7.45 -8.46
C PHE A 113 10.38 8.34 -7.61
N LEU A 114 10.93 9.42 -7.05
CA LEU A 114 10.18 10.35 -6.22
C LEU A 114 8.96 10.95 -6.95
N PHE A 115 9.09 11.20 -8.26
CA PHE A 115 7.99 11.71 -9.08
C PHE A 115 7.11 10.61 -9.67
N ALA A 116 7.69 9.50 -10.13
CA ALA A 116 6.94 8.42 -10.76
C ALA A 116 6.12 7.62 -9.75
N ALA A 117 6.64 7.36 -8.56
CA ALA A 117 6.00 6.48 -7.58
C ALA A 117 4.62 6.98 -7.13
N PRO A 118 4.42 8.27 -6.77
CA PRO A 118 3.08 8.77 -6.42
C PRO A 118 2.09 8.68 -7.58
N ALA A 119 2.51 9.02 -8.80
CA ALA A 119 1.65 8.99 -9.99
C ALA A 119 1.23 7.55 -10.32
N VAL A 120 2.18 6.61 -10.29
CA VAL A 120 1.96 5.19 -10.55
C VAL A 120 1.09 4.57 -9.46
N ALA A 121 1.30 4.94 -8.18
CA ALA A 121 0.47 4.48 -7.09
C ALA A 121 -0.98 4.98 -7.21
N ALA A 122 -1.18 6.26 -7.52
CA ALA A 122 -2.50 6.83 -7.74
C ALA A 122 -3.22 6.17 -8.92
N ALA A 123 -2.53 6.00 -10.05
CA ALA A 123 -3.07 5.33 -11.23
C ALA A 123 -3.44 3.87 -10.94
N GLY A 124 -2.56 3.13 -10.26
CA GLY A 124 -2.82 1.75 -9.85
C GLY A 124 -4.04 1.64 -8.96
N MET A 125 -4.13 2.45 -7.89
CA MET A 125 -5.28 2.45 -6.99
C MET A 125 -6.59 2.79 -7.72
N ALA A 126 -6.58 3.82 -8.57
CA ALA A 126 -7.74 4.19 -9.36
C ALA A 126 -8.18 3.05 -10.31
N ALA A 127 -7.22 2.41 -10.98
CA ALA A 127 -7.48 1.29 -11.88
C ALA A 127 -8.07 0.08 -11.13
N GLY A 128 -7.46 -0.34 -10.02
CA GLY A 128 -7.94 -1.48 -9.23
C GLY A 128 -9.36 -1.25 -8.71
N TRP A 129 -9.65 -0.03 -8.25
CA TRP A 129 -10.99 0.34 -7.81
C TRP A 129 -12.00 0.34 -8.98
N ALA A 130 -11.63 0.90 -10.14
CA ALA A 130 -12.49 0.95 -11.31
C ALA A 130 -12.81 -0.45 -11.85
N ILE A 131 -11.82 -1.34 -11.92
CA ILE A 131 -11.98 -2.73 -12.37
C ILE A 131 -12.99 -3.46 -11.48
N VAL A 132 -12.84 -3.38 -10.16
CA VAL A 132 -13.79 -4.04 -9.23
C VAL A 132 -15.19 -3.46 -9.37
N ARG A 133 -15.31 -2.14 -9.57
CA ARG A 133 -16.61 -1.49 -9.78
C ARG A 133 -17.30 -1.88 -11.09
N GLN A 134 -16.55 -2.16 -12.14
CA GLN A 134 -17.13 -2.61 -13.41
C GLN A 134 -17.62 -4.06 -13.37
N ILE A 135 -17.02 -4.87 -12.51
CA ILE A 135 -17.34 -6.31 -12.40
C ILE A 135 -18.48 -6.58 -11.41
N ARG A 136 -18.76 -5.65 -10.49
CA ARG A 136 -19.88 -5.71 -9.54
C ARG A 136 -21.14 -5.10 -10.12
#